data_AF-A0A6I6NI85-F1
#
_entry.id   AF-A0A6I6NI85-F1
#
_cell.length_a   1.000
_cell.length_b   1.000
_cell.length_c   1.000
_cell.angle_alpha   90.00
_cell.angle_beta   90.00
_cell.angle_gamma   90.00
#
_symmetry.space_group_name_H-M   'P 1'
#
loop_
_entity.id
_entity.type
_entity.pdbx_description
1 polymer ?
#
loop_
_entity_poly.entity_id
_entity_poly.type
_entity_poly.pdbx_seq_one_letter_code
_entity_poly.pdbx_strand_id
1 'polypeptide(L)'
;MDSAELVERLREADVPEAFYDIPGVHDVPIQLDAYYFLCREADGWTVGLRQRSQDSVIRRFATETEACAYLYDTLIQLSSPPSGPAQPLEELLADTEEIQRQAWEDFDRRRGAADDG
;
A
#
# COMPACT_ATOMS: atom_id res chain seq x y z
N MET A 1 -8.84 -20.60 10.03
CA MET A 1 -9.11 -19.16 9.93
C MET A 1 -10.03 -18.96 8.76
N ASP A 2 -11.28 -18.67 9.09
CA ASP A 2 -12.36 -18.45 8.14
C ASP A 2 -12.50 -16.94 7.87
N SER A 3 -13.25 -16.58 6.84
CA SER A 3 -13.51 -15.17 6.44
C SER A 3 -13.96 -14.26 7.59
N ALA A 4 -14.76 -14.76 8.54
CA ALA A 4 -15.18 -14.01 9.72
C ALA A 4 -14.02 -13.78 10.72
N GLU A 5 -13.21 -14.81 10.97
CA GLU A 5 -12.05 -14.72 11.86
C GLU A 5 -10.96 -13.81 11.27
N LEU A 6 -10.83 -13.80 9.94
CA LEU A 6 -9.97 -12.86 9.22
C LEU A 6 -10.35 -11.40 9.50
N VAL A 7 -11.64 -11.06 9.41
CA VAL A 7 -12.11 -9.67 9.61
C VAL A 7 -11.90 -9.21 11.05
N GLU A 8 -12.13 -10.10 12.02
CA GLU A 8 -11.86 -9.81 13.43
C GLU A 8 -10.37 -9.47 13.62
N ARG A 9 -9.48 -10.30 13.08
CA ARG A 9 -8.02 -10.08 13.13
C ARG A 9 -7.57 -8.80 12.44
N LEU A 10 -8.17 -8.46 11.29
CA LEU A 10 -7.87 -7.22 10.57
C LEU A 10 -8.30 -5.99 11.36
N ARG A 11 -9.45 -6.05 12.03
CA ARG A 11 -9.91 -4.99 12.93
C ARG A 11 -9.02 -4.85 14.16
N GLU A 12 -8.58 -5.96 14.76
CA GLU A 12 -7.61 -5.95 15.87
C GLU A 12 -6.28 -5.30 15.45
N ALA A 13 -5.89 -5.46 14.18
CA ALA A 13 -4.68 -4.88 13.62
C ALA A 13 -4.85 -3.47 13.03
N ASP A 14 -5.99 -2.81 13.27
CA ASP A 14 -6.32 -1.45 12.80
C ASP A 14 -6.28 -1.30 11.26
N VAL A 15 -6.51 -2.38 10.51
CA VAL A 15 -6.53 -2.34 9.05
C VAL A 15 -7.84 -1.69 8.57
N PRO A 16 -7.80 -0.65 7.72
CA PRO A 16 -9.01 0.01 7.28
C PRO A 16 -9.84 -0.90 6.35
N GLU A 17 -11.15 -0.97 6.60
CA GLU A 17 -12.10 -1.79 5.84
C GLU A 17 -12.17 -1.44 4.34
N ALA A 18 -11.70 -0.26 3.94
CA ALA A 18 -11.66 0.16 2.54
C ALA A 18 -10.59 -0.60 1.70
N PHE A 19 -9.62 -1.27 2.34
CA PHE A 19 -8.54 -1.99 1.65
C PHE A 19 -8.92 -3.40 1.20
N TYR A 20 -10.03 -3.95 1.69
CA TYR A 20 -10.41 -5.34 1.41
C TYR A 20 -11.93 -5.51 1.23
N ASP A 21 -12.30 -6.38 0.30
CA ASP A 21 -13.68 -6.76 0.01
C ASP A 21 -13.84 -8.28 0.21
N ILE A 22 -14.70 -8.66 1.16
CA ILE A 22 -14.95 -10.06 1.52
C ILE A 22 -16.45 -10.32 1.34
N PRO A 23 -16.84 -11.16 0.36
CA PRO A 23 -18.24 -11.39 0.03
C PRO A 23 -18.99 -12.02 1.20
N GLY A 24 -20.09 -11.38 1.60
CA GLY A 24 -20.95 -11.84 2.70
C GLY A 24 -20.60 -11.26 4.07
N VAL A 25 -19.52 -10.47 4.19
CA VAL A 25 -19.14 -9.85 5.48
C VAL A 25 -19.35 -8.34 5.47
N HIS A 26 -18.90 -7.61 4.44
CA HIS A 26 -19.03 -6.15 4.35
C HIS A 26 -19.51 -5.70 2.95
N ASP A 27 -20.40 -4.71 2.92
CA ASP A 27 -20.76 -3.93 1.73
C ASP A 27 -20.09 -2.56 1.91
N VAL A 28 -18.89 -2.38 1.37
CA VAL A 28 -18.08 -1.19 1.63
C VAL A 28 -18.57 -0.03 0.75
N PRO A 29 -19.06 1.09 1.31
CA PRO A 29 -19.59 2.21 0.52
C PRO A 29 -18.50 3.06 -0.16
N ILE A 30 -17.24 2.92 0.26
CA ILE A 30 -16.08 3.66 -0.28
C ILE A 30 -15.12 2.65 -0.92
N GLN A 31 -15.20 2.48 -2.23
CA GLN A 31 -14.25 1.67 -2.99
C GLN A 31 -13.00 2.51 -3.27
N LEU A 32 -11.87 2.15 -2.66
CA LEU A 32 -10.57 2.71 -3.03
C LEU A 32 -10.23 2.36 -4.48
N ASP A 33 -9.38 3.17 -5.11
CA ASP A 33 -8.80 2.86 -6.42
C ASP A 33 -7.99 1.56 -6.41
N ALA A 34 -7.61 1.02 -5.25
CA ALA A 34 -6.93 -0.27 -5.10
C ALA A 34 -7.43 -1.00 -3.85
N TYR A 35 -8.02 -2.18 -4.01
CA TYR A 35 -8.49 -3.02 -2.90
C TYR A 35 -8.36 -4.52 -3.20
N TYR A 36 -8.04 -5.32 -2.18
CA TYR A 36 -7.97 -6.77 -2.30
C TYR A 36 -9.36 -7.37 -2.19
N PHE A 37 -9.65 -8.41 -2.97
CA PHE A 37 -10.92 -9.11 -2.90
C PHE A 37 -10.71 -10.62 -2.79
N LEU A 38 -11.58 -11.26 -2.01
CA LEU A 38 -11.63 -12.72 -1.88
C LEU A 38 -12.82 -13.23 -2.69
N CYS A 39 -12.59 -14.12 -3.66
CA CYS A 39 -13.64 -14.70 -4.49
C CYS A 39 -13.68 -16.22 -4.30
N ARG A 40 -14.87 -16.76 -4.00
CA ARG A 40 -15.10 -18.20 -3.97
C ARG A 40 -15.40 -18.70 -5.39
N GLU A 41 -14.55 -19.58 -5.90
CA GLU A 41 -14.73 -20.25 -7.19
C GLU A 41 -15.24 -21.70 -7.00
N ALA A 42 -15.60 -22.37 -8.09
CA ALA A 42 -16.23 -23.71 -8.06
C ALA A 42 -15.36 -24.79 -7.37
N ASP A 43 -14.03 -24.69 -7.50
CA ASP A 43 -13.05 -25.66 -7.00
C ASP A 43 -12.07 -25.05 -5.98
N GLY A 44 -12.34 -23.85 -5.47
CA GLY A 44 -11.41 -23.21 -4.53
C GLY A 44 -11.66 -21.74 -4.28
N TRP A 45 -10.60 -21.05 -3.87
CA TRP A 45 -10.62 -19.66 -3.43
C TRP A 45 -9.58 -18.85 -4.18
N THR A 46 -10.00 -17.69 -4.67
CA THR A 46 -9.14 -16.81 -5.45
C THR A 46 -8.97 -15.50 -4.70
N VAL A 47 -7.72 -15.12 -4.46
CA VAL A 47 -7.35 -13.80 -3.96
C VAL A 47 -6.99 -12.94 -5.16
N GLY A 48 -7.72 -11.86 -5.33
CA GLY A 48 -7.47 -10.87 -6.36
C GLY A 48 -7.26 -9.48 -5.77
N LEU A 49 -6.76 -8.59 -6.61
CA LEU A 49 -6.60 -7.18 -6.31
C LEU A 49 -7.24 -6.42 -7.45
N ARG A 50 -8.20 -5.55 -7.09
CA ARG A 50 -8.83 -4.67 -8.05
C ARG A 50 -8.18 -3.30 -7.96
N GLN A 51 -7.65 -2.83 -9.08
CA GLN A 51 -7.05 -1.50 -9.18
C GLN A 51 -7.65 -0.74 -10.36
N ARG A 52 -8.14 0.48 -10.15
CA ARG A 52 -8.67 1.37 -11.20
C ARG A 52 -9.65 0.64 -12.12
N SER A 53 -10.59 -0.08 -11.51
CA SER A 53 -11.58 -0.95 -12.15
C SER A 53 -11.05 -2.23 -12.82
N GLN A 54 -9.75 -2.47 -12.88
CA GLN A 54 -9.13 -3.70 -13.39
C GLN A 54 -8.99 -4.75 -12.28
N ASP A 55 -9.61 -5.91 -12.44
CA ASP A 55 -9.39 -7.07 -11.59
C ASP A 55 -8.13 -7.84 -12.03
N SER A 56 -7.25 -8.12 -11.07
CA SER A 56 -6.07 -8.96 -11.26
C SER A 56 -6.10 -10.10 -10.27
N VAL A 57 -5.98 -11.34 -10.76
CA VAL A 57 -5.85 -12.51 -9.90
C VAL A 57 -4.42 -12.60 -9.40
N ILE A 58 -4.23 -12.52 -8.09
CA ILE A 58 -2.91 -12.65 -7.47
C ILE A 58 -2.58 -14.13 -7.31
N ARG A 59 -3.49 -14.88 -6.69
CA ARG A 59 -3.26 -16.29 -6.37
C ARG A 59 -4.58 -17.04 -6.19
N ARG A 60 -4.54 -18.33 -6.53
CA ARG A 60 -5.63 -19.28 -6.29
C ARG A 60 -5.19 -20.29 -5.24
N PHE A 61 -6.13 -20.70 -4.41
CA PHE A 61 -5.97 -21.59 -3.28
C PHE A 61 -7.05 -22.67 -3.32
N ALA A 62 -6.73 -23.85 -2.80
CA ALA A 62 -7.70 -24.94 -2.70
C ALA A 62 -8.68 -24.71 -1.54
N THR A 63 -8.25 -24.04 -0.48
CA THR A 63 -9.05 -23.88 0.75
C THR A 63 -9.24 -22.42 1.13
N GLU A 64 -10.36 -22.14 1.81
CA GLU A 64 -10.68 -20.81 2.36
C GLU A 64 -9.59 -20.37 3.34
N THR A 65 -9.13 -21.30 4.18
CA THR A 65 -8.15 -21.02 5.22
C THR A 65 -6.83 -20.52 4.64
N GLU A 66 -6.34 -21.12 3.56
CA GLU A 66 -5.11 -20.68 2.91
C GLU A 66 -5.27 -19.30 2.26
N ALA A 67 -6.41 -19.07 1.60
CA ALA A 67 -6.69 -17.78 0.97
C ALA A 67 -6.82 -16.64 2.00
N CYS A 68 -7.54 -16.89 3.10
CA CYS A 68 -7.68 -15.95 4.20
C CYS A 68 -6.34 -15.67 4.89
N ALA A 69 -5.53 -16.70 5.15
CA ALA A 69 -4.21 -16.53 5.75
C ALA A 69 -3.28 -15.68 4.88
N TYR A 70 -3.28 -15.91 3.56
CA TYR A 70 -2.50 -15.12 2.62
C TYR A 70 -2.98 -13.66 2.53
N LEU A 71 -4.30 -13.45 2.49
CA LEU A 71 -4.89 -12.11 2.45
C LEU A 71 -4.57 -11.33 3.72
N TYR A 72 -4.66 -11.96 4.89
CA TYR A 72 -4.27 -11.37 6.17
C TYR A 72 -2.81 -10.91 6.16
N ASP A 73 -1.88 -11.80 5.83
CA ASP A 73 -0.45 -11.51 5.80
C ASP A 73 -0.13 -10.34 4.85
N THR A 74 -0.76 -10.33 3.67
CA THR A 74 -0.61 -9.25 2.68
C THR A 74 -1.11 -7.91 3.22
N LEU A 75 -2.29 -7.88 3.84
CA LEU A 75 -2.88 -6.65 4.38
C LEU A 75 -2.12 -6.11 5.60
N ILE A 76 -1.63 -7.01 6.47
CA ILE A 76 -0.81 -6.63 7.62
C ILE A 76 0.54 -6.04 7.18
N GLN A 77 1.15 -6.60 6.14
CA GLN A 77 2.39 -6.05 5.58
C GLN A 77 2.19 -4.67 4.93
N LEU A 78 1.03 -4.42 4.33
CA LEU A 78 0.71 -3.13 3.71
C LEU A 78 0.33 -2.05 4.73
N SER A 79 -0.40 -2.42 5.78
CA SER A 79 -0.82 -1.52 6.85
C SER A 79 0.25 -1.29 7.89
N SER A 80 1.23 -2.19 7.99
CA SER A 80 2.43 -1.92 8.79
C SER A 80 3.13 -0.69 8.21
N PRO A 81 3.32 0.39 8.98
CA PRO A 81 4.19 1.47 8.53
C PRO A 81 5.52 0.83 8.16
N PRO A 82 6.15 1.22 7.02
CA PRO A 82 7.40 0.61 6.61
C PRO A 82 8.35 0.68 7.79
N SER A 83 8.64 -0.47 8.40
CA SER A 83 9.71 -0.62 9.37
C SER A 83 11.03 -0.67 8.60
N GLY A 84 11.21 0.25 7.65
CA GLY A 84 12.53 0.71 7.28
C GLY A 84 13.01 1.63 8.40
N PRO A 85 14.33 1.84 8.56
CA PRO A 85 14.78 2.92 9.41
C PRO A 85 14.09 4.18 8.90
N ALA A 86 13.17 4.72 9.70
CA ALA A 86 12.74 6.09 9.54
C ALA A 86 14.04 6.89 9.70
N GLN A 87 14.68 7.21 8.57
CA GLN A 87 15.68 8.27 8.55
C GLN A 87 14.97 9.42 9.26
N PRO A 88 15.49 9.90 10.41
CA PRO A 88 14.78 10.89 11.19
C PRO A 88 14.44 12.03 10.23
N LEU A 89 13.20 12.50 10.26
CA LEU A 89 12.70 13.53 9.34
C LEU A 89 13.68 14.72 9.22
N GLU A 90 14.41 15.02 10.30
CA GLU A 90 15.51 15.98 10.37
C GLU A 90 16.66 15.71 9.38
N GLU A 91 17.06 14.46 9.17
CA GLU A 91 18.14 14.08 8.23
C GLU A 91 17.69 14.25 6.77
N LEU A 92 16.45 13.90 6.44
CA LEU A 92 15.85 14.11 5.11
C LEU A 92 15.63 15.61 4.80
N LEU A 93 15.19 16.38 5.80
CA LEU A 93 15.04 17.83 5.69
C LEU A 93 16.41 18.52 5.50
N ALA A 94 17.45 18.05 6.20
CA ALA A 94 18.81 18.55 6.05
C ALA A 94 19.38 18.28 4.65
N ASP A 95 19.17 17.06 4.11
CA ASP A 95 19.59 16.70 2.76
C ASP A 95 18.91 17.60 1.70
N THR A 96 17.62 17.88 1.90
CA THR A 96 16.84 18.75 0.99
C THR A 96 17.27 20.22 1.05
N GLU A 97 17.60 20.75 2.24
CA GLU A 97 18.11 22.13 2.41
C GLU A 97 19.50 22.31 1.77
N GLU A 98 20.37 21.30 1.86
CA GLU A 98 21.69 21.34 1.22
C GLU A 98 21.57 21.31 -0.31
N ILE A 99 20.68 20.48 -0.85
CA ILE A 99 20.36 20.45 -2.29
C ILE A 99 19.85 21.82 -2.76
N GLN A 100 18.98 22.48 -1.98
CA GLN A 100 18.46 23.81 -2.34
C GLN A 100 19.54 24.90 -2.30
N ARG A 101 20.45 24.85 -1.33
CA ARG A 101 21.58 25.80 -1.25
C ARG A 101 22.51 25.66 -2.44
N GLN A 102 22.89 24.42 -2.78
CA GLN A 102 23.76 24.15 -3.93
C GLN A 102 23.13 24.61 -5.25
N ALA A 103 21.82 24.40 -5.43
CA ALA A 103 21.10 24.86 -6.61
C ALA A 103 21.12 26.40 -6.74
N TRP A 104 21.05 27.13 -5.62
CA TRP A 104 21.08 28.59 -5.62
C TRP A 104 22.47 29.15 -5.93
N GLU A 105 23.53 28.55 -5.38
CA GLU A 105 24.93 28.93 -5.66
C GLU A 105 25.33 28.67 -7.12
N ASP A 106 24.84 27.57 -7.71
CA ASP A 106 25.13 27.21 -9.11
C ASP A 106 24.37 28.12 -10.10
N PHE A 107 23.17 28.59 -9.72
CA PHE A 107 22.42 29.60 -10.49
C PHE A 107 23.12 30.96 -10.50
N ASP A 108 23.61 31.42 -9.35
CA ASP A 108 24.31 32.71 -9.22
C ASP A 108 25.65 32.71 -9.99
N ARG A 109 26.40 31.60 -9.90
CA ARG A 109 27.64 31.38 -10.66
C ARG A 109 27.41 31.41 -12.17
N ARG A 110 26.34 30.79 -12.68
CA ARG A 110 26.00 30.81 -14.12
C ARG A 110 25.52 32.19 -14.59
N ARG A 111 24.83 32.95 -13.74
CA ARG A 111 24.40 34.31 -14.07
C ARG A 111 25.58 35.29 -14.11
N GLY A 112 26.54 35.18 -13.18
CA GLY A 112 27.74 36.03 -13.17
C GLY A 112 28.71 35.78 -14.34
N ALA A 113 28.73 34.57 -14.89
CA ALA A 113 29.56 34.23 -16.06
C ALA A 113 28.95 34.67 -17.41
N ALA A 114 27.67 35.08 -17.44
CA ALA A 114 26.98 35.51 -18.66
C ALA A 114 27.04 37.03 -18.91
N ASP A 115 27.57 37.81 -17.96
CA ASP A 115 27.66 39.28 -18.04
C ASP A 115 29.07 39.79 -18.46
N ASP A 116 30.05 38.88 -18.64
CA ASP A 116 31.44 39.21 -19.05
C ASP A 116 31.78 38.70 -20.48
N GLY A 117 30.77 38.63 -21.37
CA GLY A 117 30.91 38.17 -22.77
C GLY A 117 30.66 39.25 -23.80
#